data_AF-A0A653C6L6-F1
#
_entry.id   AF-A0A653C6L6-F1
#
_cell.length_a   1.000
_cell.length_b   1.000
_cell.length_c   1.000
_cell.angle_alpha   90.00
_cell.angle_beta   90.00
_cell.angle_gamma   90.00
#
_symmetry.space_group_name_H-M   'P 1'
#
loop_
_entity.id
_entity.type
_entity.pdbx_description
1 polymer ?
#
loop_
_entity_poly.entity_id
_entity_poly.type
_entity_poly.pdbx_seq_one_letter_code
_entity_poly.pdbx_strand_id
1 'polypeptide(L)'
;MYNIRFKEIHLVNVPGYAEVLINMYKQLVKPKIRERVMMHSTVEGLQKYLPKSILPKDYGGDLPSLRTLADEWNKNFEKYADRFDKLDEMEVDETLRSTPLQDDELLGIYGHFRKLDID
;
A
#
# COMPACT_ATOMS: atom_id res chain seq x y z
N MET A 1 3.15 -14.70 2.73
CA MET A 1 3.31 -13.24 2.91
C MET A 1 2.91 -12.55 1.61
N TYR A 2 1.88 -11.68 1.63
CA TYR A 2 1.45 -10.95 0.44
C TYR A 2 2.49 -9.88 0.06
N ASN A 3 3.00 -9.93 -1.17
CA ASN A 3 3.93 -8.94 -1.69
C ASN A 3 3.15 -7.71 -2.15
N ILE A 4 2.95 -6.75 -1.25
CA ILE A 4 2.31 -5.47 -1.58
C ILE A 4 3.34 -4.54 -2.23
N ARG A 5 3.11 -4.22 -3.50
CA ARG A 5 3.95 -3.27 -4.25
C ARG A 5 3.32 -1.88 -4.22
N PHE A 6 3.73 -1.06 -3.26
CA PHE A 6 3.32 0.34 -3.18
C PHE A 6 3.73 1.09 -4.45
N LYS A 7 2.81 1.81 -5.09
CA LYS A 7 3.17 2.72 -6.19
C LYS A 7 3.65 4.04 -5.63
N GLU A 8 2.79 4.71 -4.86
CA GLU A 8 3.02 6.01 -4.23
C GLU A 8 2.31 6.03 -2.87
N ILE A 9 2.84 6.80 -1.91
CA ILE A 9 2.28 7.02 -0.58
C ILE A 9 2.15 8.53 -0.40
N HIS A 10 0.92 9.03 -0.28
CA HIS A 10 0.64 10.45 -0.13
C HIS A 10 0.17 10.75 1.29
N LEU A 11 0.92 11.60 1.99
CA LEU A 11 0.56 12.11 3.32
C LEU A 11 0.10 13.55 3.17
N VAL A 12 -1.12 13.86 3.62
CA VAL A 12 -1.73 15.19 3.45
C VAL A 12 -2.02 15.80 4.81
N ASN A 13 -1.85 17.12 4.93
CA ASN A 13 -2.09 17.89 6.15
C ASN A 13 -1.22 17.40 7.34
N VAL A 14 0.04 17.09 7.04
CA VAL A 14 1.02 16.63 8.04
C VAL A 14 1.47 17.83 8.87
N PRO A 15 1.30 17.83 10.21
CA PRO A 15 1.81 18.89 11.05
C PRO A 15 3.35 18.85 11.12
N GLY A 16 4.00 20.00 11.30
CA GLY A 16 5.46 20.12 11.17
C GLY A 16 6.28 19.16 12.06
N TYR A 17 5.80 18.83 13.27
CA TYR A 17 6.47 17.84 14.12
C TYR A 17 6.43 16.41 13.53
N ALA A 18 5.32 16.06 12.86
CA ALA A 18 5.17 14.76 12.23
C ALA A 18 6.03 14.65 10.97
N GLU A 19 6.23 15.76 10.25
CA GLU A 19 7.14 15.80 9.10
C GLU A 19 8.58 15.45 9.50
N VAL A 20 9.05 15.97 10.65
CA VAL A 20 10.38 15.61 11.20
C VAL A 20 10.48 14.11 11.48
N LEU A 21 9.46 13.53 12.13
CA LEU A 21 9.42 12.09 12.43
C LEU A 21 9.37 11.24 11.16
N ILE A 22 8.58 11.64 10.17
CA ILE A 22 8.49 10.94 8.89
C ILE A 22 9.82 11.02 8.14
N ASN A 23 10.49 12.17 8.13
CA ASN A 23 11.80 12.31 7.50
C ASN A 23 12.88 11.47 8.18
N MET A 24 12.78 11.27 9.50
CA MET A 24 13.65 10.34 10.22
C MET A 24 13.33 8.89 9.82
N TYR A 25 12.05 8.49 9.80
CA TYR A 25 11.65 7.15 9.38
C TYR A 25 12.01 6.85 7.92
N LYS A 26 11.95 7.85 7.03
CA LYS A 26 12.33 7.75 5.62
C LYS A 26 13.80 7.35 5.43
N GLN A 27 14.67 7.56 6.42
CA GLN A 27 16.07 7.11 6.38
C GLN A 27 16.23 5.62 6.70
N LEU A 28 15.23 5.01 7.35
CA LEU A 28 15.24 3.58 7.74
C LEU A 28 14.66 2.67 6.66
N VAL A 29 13.86 3.22 5.74
CA VAL A 29 13.30 2.45 4.61
C VAL A 29 14.23 2.45 3.41
N LYS A 30 14.14 1.39 2.58
CA LYS A 30 14.91 1.29 1.33
C LYS A 30 14.68 2.51 0.42
N PRO A 31 15.69 2.95 -0.38
CA PRO A 31 15.57 4.10 -1.28
C PRO A 31 14.31 4.07 -2.17
N LYS A 32 13.98 2.88 -2.68
CA LYS A 32 12.79 2.64 -3.51
C LYS A 32 11.46 3.01 -2.82
N ILE A 33 11.34 2.81 -1.50
CA ILE A 33 10.15 3.22 -0.74
C ILE A 33 10.24 4.70 -0.37
N ARG A 34 11.44 5.19 -0.01
CA ARG A 34 11.69 6.59 0.30
C ARG A 34 11.24 7.54 -0.81
N GLU A 35 11.51 7.19 -2.07
CA GLU A 35 11.13 7.96 -3.26
C GLU A 35 9.62 7.99 -3.50
N ARG A 36 8.89 6.99 -3.01
CA ARG A 36 7.43 6.86 -3.20
C ARG A 36 6.63 7.60 -2.15
N VAL A 37 7.24 8.00 -1.03
CA VAL A 37 6.58 8.75 0.05
C VAL A 37 6.62 10.24 -0.24
N MET A 38 5.45 10.82 -0.53
CA MET A 38 5.24 12.23 -0.82
C MET A 38 4.42 12.88 0.31
N MET A 39 4.86 14.03 0.77
CA MET A 39 4.16 14.82 1.80
C MET A 39 3.60 16.08 1.17
N HIS A 40 2.34 16.37 1.45
CA HIS A 40 1.59 17.51 0.94
C HIS A 40 1.07 18.33 2.10
N SER A 41 1.47 19.59 2.19
CA SER A 41 0.98 20.50 3.23
C SER A 41 -0.51 20.84 3.03
N THR A 42 -0.98 20.82 1.78
CA THR A 42 -2.37 21.15 1.43
C THR A 42 -2.98 20.12 0.48
N VAL A 43 -4.30 20.12 0.38
CA VAL A 43 -5.06 19.21 -0.50
C VAL A 43 -4.83 19.54 -1.97
N GLU A 44 -4.58 20.80 -2.33
CA GLU A 44 -4.24 21.17 -3.71
C GLU A 44 -2.92 20.54 -4.17
N GLY A 45 -1.98 20.33 -3.25
CA GLY A 45 -0.75 19.58 -3.50
C GLY A 45 -1.04 18.14 -3.93
N LEU A 46 -1.96 17.47 -3.24
CA LEU A 46 -2.40 16.11 -3.57
C LEU A 46 -3.06 16.03 -4.96
N GLN A 47 -3.92 17.00 -5.29
CA GLN A 47 -4.68 17.04 -6.55
C GLN A 47 -3.78 17.16 -7.81
N LYS A 48 -2.50 17.51 -7.66
CA LYS A 48 -1.53 17.48 -8.77
C LYS A 48 -1.12 16.05 -9.16
N TYR A 49 -1.25 15.10 -8.24
CA TYR A 49 -0.85 13.71 -8.44
C TYR A 49 -2.05 12.80 -8.73
N LEU A 50 -3.21 13.13 -8.16
CA LEU A 50 -4.42 12.32 -8.28
C LEU A 50 -5.56 13.10 -8.95
N PRO A 51 -6.26 12.52 -9.94
CA PRO A 51 -7.41 13.17 -10.56
C PRO A 51 -8.58 13.32 -9.58
N LYS A 52 -9.39 14.36 -9.76
CA LYS A 52 -10.55 14.63 -8.90
C LYS A 52 -11.59 13.51 -8.89
N SER A 53 -11.72 12.79 -10.00
CA SER A 53 -12.68 11.69 -10.16
C SER A 53 -12.48 10.53 -9.20
N ILE A 54 -11.29 10.38 -8.62
CA ILE A 54 -10.96 9.30 -7.65
C ILE A 54 -10.76 9.83 -6.23
N LEU A 55 -10.95 11.12 -6.01
CA LEU A 55 -10.79 11.73 -4.70
C LEU A 55 -12.16 11.89 -4.01
N PRO A 56 -12.26 11.64 -2.70
CA PRO A 56 -13.44 11.96 -1.90
C PRO A 56 -13.79 13.45 -1.95
N LYS A 57 -15.08 13.76 -1.77
CA LYS A 57 -15.59 15.14 -1.66
C LYS A 57 -14.87 15.97 -0.59
N ASP A 58 -14.48 15.36 0.54
CA ASP A 58 -13.75 16.04 1.61
C ASP A 58 -12.36 16.54 1.18
N TYR A 59 -11.81 15.98 0.10
CA TYR A 59 -10.56 16.42 -0.54
C TYR A 59 -10.80 17.18 -1.85
N GLY A 60 -12.03 17.65 -2.10
CA GLY A 60 -12.39 18.42 -3.29
C GLY A 60 -12.48 17.59 -4.58
N GLY A 61 -12.74 16.29 -4.46
CA GLY A 61 -13.00 15.38 -5.58
C GLY A 61 -14.49 15.05 -5.78
N ASP A 62 -14.75 14.07 -6.65
CA ASP A 62 -16.10 13.71 -7.12
C ASP A 62 -16.69 12.48 -6.40
N LEU A 63 -15.89 11.70 -5.67
CA LEU A 63 -16.35 10.51 -4.95
C LEU A 63 -17.24 10.87 -3.74
N PRO A 64 -17.98 9.89 -3.18
CA PRO A 64 -18.67 10.08 -1.90
C PRO A 64 -17.76 10.60 -0.80
N SER A 65 -18.35 11.14 0.28
CA SER A 65 -17.56 11.61 1.42
C SER A 65 -16.78 10.45 2.05
N LEU A 66 -15.68 10.79 2.73
CA LEU A 66 -14.87 9.85 3.49
C LEU A 66 -15.71 9.02 4.46
N ARG A 67 -16.70 9.65 5.10
CA ARG A 67 -17.61 8.94 6.01
C ARG A 67 -18.42 7.88 5.27
N THR A 68 -19.04 8.22 4.14
CA THR A 68 -19.81 7.24 3.35
C THR A 68 -18.91 6.11 2.85
N LEU A 69 -17.71 6.43 2.34
CA LEU A 69 -16.74 5.44 1.90
C LEU A 69 -16.30 4.52 3.05
N ALA A 70 -16.06 5.07 4.24
CA ALA A 70 -15.69 4.29 5.42
C ALA A 70 -16.82 3.33 5.83
N ASP A 71 -18.08 3.80 5.82
CA ASP A 71 -19.24 2.97 6.10
C ASP A 71 -19.40 1.83 5.07
N GLU A 72 -19.15 2.10 3.79
CA GLU A 72 -19.14 1.08 2.72
C GLU A 72 -18.02 0.05 2.91
N TRP A 73 -16.81 0.50 3.26
CA TRP A 73 -15.69 -0.39 3.58
C TRP A 73 -16.00 -1.28 4.79
N ASN A 74 -16.56 -0.72 5.85
CA ASN A 74 -16.95 -1.49 7.04
C ASN A 74 -17.97 -2.58 6.68
N LYS A 75 -19.00 -2.28 5.89
CA LYS A 75 -19.95 -3.29 5.38
C LYS A 75 -19.27 -4.37 4.55
N ASN A 76 -18.28 -4.01 3.74
CA ASN A 76 -17.51 -4.99 2.98
C ASN A 76 -16.68 -5.89 3.91
N PHE A 77 -16.05 -5.33 4.95
CA PHE A 77 -15.33 -6.12 5.95
C PHE A 77 -16.26 -7.08 6.68
N GLU A 78 -17.42 -6.62 7.14
CA GLU A 78 -18.44 -7.47 7.77
C GLU A 78 -18.90 -8.59 6.83
N LYS A 79 -19.18 -8.26 5.56
CA LYS A 79 -19.61 -9.24 4.54
C LYS A 79 -18.58 -10.36 4.33
N TYR A 80 -17.29 -10.06 4.45
CA TYR A 80 -16.21 -11.02 4.20
C TYR A 80 -15.55 -11.51 5.49
N ALA A 81 -16.11 -11.23 6.68
CA ALA A 81 -15.54 -11.61 7.97
C ALA A 81 -15.22 -13.11 8.03
N ASP A 82 -16.20 -13.98 7.77
CA ASP A 82 -16.01 -15.44 7.75
C ASP A 82 -14.92 -15.91 6.78
N ARG A 83 -14.70 -15.16 5.69
CA ARG A 83 -13.63 -15.47 4.73
C ARG A 83 -12.28 -15.11 5.31
N PHE A 84 -12.17 -13.98 6.00
CA PHE A 84 -10.93 -13.59 6.65
C PHE A 84 -10.56 -14.55 7.79
N ASP A 85 -11.53 -15.00 8.59
CA ASP A 85 -11.30 -15.99 9.65
C ASP A 85 -10.72 -17.30 9.07
N LYS A 86 -11.32 -17.80 7.99
CA LYS A 86 -10.81 -19.00 7.29
C LYS A 86 -9.43 -18.77 6.68
N LEU A 87 -9.14 -17.58 6.15
CA LEU A 87 -7.82 -17.26 5.59
C LEU A 87 -6.75 -17.19 6.69
N ASP A 88 -7.12 -16.82 7.92
CA ASP A 88 -6.21 -16.78 9.06
C ASP A 88 -5.86 -18.20 9.55
N GLU A 89 -6.82 -19.14 9.46
CA GLU A 89 -6.59 -20.57 9.75
C GLU A 89 -5.86 -21.33 8.63
N MET A 90 -5.75 -20.74 7.44
CA MET A 90 -5.13 -21.39 6.29
C MET A 90 -3.61 -21.35 6.34
N GLU A 91 -2.99 -22.53 6.39
CA GLU A 91 -1.55 -22.69 6.22
C GLU A 91 -1.20 -23.32 4.87
N VAL A 92 -0.05 -22.92 4.33
CA VAL A 92 0.49 -23.52 3.10
C VAL A 92 1.24 -24.79 3.49
N ASP A 93 0.88 -25.92 2.88
CA ASP A 93 1.67 -27.13 2.98
C ASP A 93 3.00 -26.95 2.22
N GLU A 94 4.05 -26.68 2.97
CA GLU A 94 5.41 -26.44 2.48
C GLU A 94 6.02 -27.67 1.78
N THR A 95 5.53 -28.88 2.05
CA THR A 95 6.05 -30.11 1.43
C THR A 95 5.67 -30.23 -0.05
N LEU A 96 4.59 -29.56 -0.46
CA LEU A 96 4.11 -29.53 -1.85
C LEU A 96 4.77 -28.40 -2.67
N ARG A 97 5.62 -27.58 -2.06
CA ARG A 97 6.29 -26.48 -2.75
C ARG A 97 7.43 -27.02 -3.62
N SER A 98 7.29 -26.86 -4.94
CA SER A 98 8.26 -27.37 -5.92
C SER A 98 9.65 -26.71 -5.86
N THR A 99 9.75 -25.49 -5.33
CA THR A 99 11.01 -24.72 -5.26
C THR A 99 11.11 -23.95 -3.95
N PRO A 100 12.25 -24.00 -3.23
CA PRO A 100 12.46 -23.18 -2.04
C PRO A 100 12.28 -21.69 -2.34
N LEU A 101 11.72 -20.94 -1.38
CA LEU A 101 11.60 -19.49 -1.51
C LEU A 101 13.00 -18.85 -1.49
N GLN A 102 13.38 -18.21 -2.59
CA GLN A 102 14.51 -17.29 -2.62
C GLN A 102 13.96 -15.87 -2.49
N ASP A 103 14.46 -15.15 -1.50
CA ASP A 103 14.14 -13.73 -1.31
C ASP A 103 15.04 -12.91 -2.24
N ASP A 104 14.43 -12.33 -3.27
CA ASP A 104 15.12 -11.44 -4.20
C ASP A 104 15.07 -10.00 -3.66
N GLU A 105 16.22 -9.33 -3.58
CA GLU A 105 16.33 -7.99 -2.99
C GLU A 105 15.50 -6.92 -3.76
N LEU A 106 15.22 -7.16 -5.05
CA LEU A 106 14.54 -6.26 -5.97
C LEU A 106 13.03 -6.55 -6.08
N LEU A 107 12.64 -7.83 -6.00
CA LEU A 107 11.30 -8.33 -6.31
C LEU A 107 10.55 -8.97 -5.14
N GLY A 108 11.23 -9.25 -4.01
CA GLY A 108 10.73 -9.98 -2.84
C GLY A 108 10.72 -11.50 -3.08
N ILE A 109 10.08 -12.25 -2.18
CA ILE A 109 9.82 -13.69 -2.31
C ILE A 109 9.17 -13.97 -3.67
N TYR A 110 9.92 -14.61 -4.58
CA TYR A 110 9.56 -14.73 -5.98
C TYR A 110 8.91 -16.08 -6.30
N GLY A 111 7.75 -16.05 -6.95
CA GLY A 111 7.10 -17.23 -7.52
C GLY A 111 7.25 -17.23 -9.05
N HIS A 112 7.79 -18.33 -9.58
CA HIS A 112 7.84 -18.73 -11.00
C HIS A 112 7.96 -17.60 -12.04
N PHE A 113 8.98 -16.76 -11.96
CA PHE A 113 9.36 -15.95 -13.11
C PHE A 113 10.83 -16.19 -13.44
N ARG A 114 11.06 -16.44 -14.73
CA ARG A 114 12.34 -16.89 -15.27
C ARG A 114 13.32 -15.73 -15.17
N LYS A 115 14.46 -15.95 -14.51
CA LYS A 115 15.60 -15.04 -14.62
C LYS A 115 15.88 -14.82 -16.11
N LEU A 116 15.91 -13.55 -16.52
CA LEU A 116 16.40 -13.15 -17.82
C LEU A 116 17.87 -12.75 -17.59
N ASP A 117 18.78 -13.68 -17.82
CA ASP A 117 20.20 -13.36 -17.85
C ASP A 117 20.47 -12.66 -19.19
N ILE A 118 20.90 -11.40 -19.12
CA ILE A 118 21.39 -10.63 -20.26
C ILE A 118 22.91 -10.55 -20.09
N ASP A 119 23.64 -10.99 -21.11
CA ASP A 119 25.09 -10.87 -21.25
C ASP A 119 25.51 -9.42 -21.54
#